data_AF-A0A3A2I6J3-F1
#
_entry.id   AF-A0A3A2I6J3-F1
#
_cell.length_a   1.000
_cell.length_b   1.000
_cell.length_c   1.000
_cell.angle_alpha   90.00
_cell.angle_beta   90.00
_cell.angle_gamma   90.00
#
_symmetry.space_group_name_H-M   'P 1'
#
loop_
_entity.id
_entity.type
_entity.pdbx_description
1 polymer ?
#
loop_
_entity_poly.entity_id
_entity_poly.type
_entity_poly.pdbx_seq_one_letter_code
_entity_poly.pdbx_strand_id
1 'polypeptide(L)' 'MSDQPISPLDSAPEEVKLAVDLIYLLETNKIDPATALKALEIVKNDLENKLVSNK' A
#
# COMPACT_ATOMS: atom_id res chain seq x y z
N MET A 1 34.43 5.31 -0.37
CA MET A 1 33.16 4.90 -0.98
C MET A 1 32.15 4.85 0.14
N SER A 2 31.08 5.63 0.04
CA SER A 2 30.11 5.85 1.11
C SER A 2 29.18 4.65 1.20
N ASP A 3 29.33 3.84 2.25
CA ASP A 3 28.31 2.88 2.69
C ASP A 3 27.10 3.66 3.22
N GLN A 4 26.24 4.14 2.32
CA GLN A 4 24.89 4.54 2.71
C GLN A 4 24.11 3.27 3.04
N PRO A 5 23.46 3.17 4.20
CA PRO A 5 22.60 2.03 4.50
C PRO A 5 21.49 2.01 3.45
N ILE A 6 21.48 0.96 2.63
CA ILE A 6 20.37 0.67 1.72
C ILE A 6 19.15 0.57 2.63
N SER A 7 18.22 1.51 2.51
CA SER A 7 17.02 1.46 3.35
C SER A 7 16.32 0.15 3.00
N PRO A 8 15.89 -0.68 3.98
CA PRO A 8 15.27 -1.97 3.70
C PRO A 8 14.06 -1.88 2.75
N LEU A 9 13.46 -0.69 2.68
CA LEU A 9 12.41 -0.33 1.74
C LEU A 9 12.88 -0.30 0.28
N ASP A 10 14.11 0.11 -0.03
CA ASP A 10 14.60 0.24 -1.41
C ASP A 10 14.69 -1.11 -2.14
N SER A 11 14.95 -2.18 -1.38
CA SER A 11 15.03 -3.56 -1.89
C SER A 11 13.74 -4.38 -1.68
N ALA A 12 12.68 -3.77 -1.12
CA ALA A 12 11.43 -4.46 -0.88
C ALA A 12 10.62 -4.68 -2.18
N PRO A 13 9.77 -5.73 -2.24
CA PRO A 13 8.81 -5.91 -3.32
C PRO A 13 7.90 -4.67 -3.51
N GLU A 14 7.41 -4.46 -4.72
CA GLU A 14 6.60 -3.28 -5.07
C GLU A 14 5.33 -3.18 -4.23
N GLU A 15 4.68 -4.32 -3.96
CA GLU A 15 3.51 -4.42 -3.10
C GLU A 15 3.79 -4.01 -1.65
N VAL A 16 5.00 -4.27 -1.15
CA VAL A 16 5.41 -3.90 0.20
C VAL A 16 5.67 -2.40 0.29
N LYS A 17 6.35 -1.83 -0.71
CA LYS A 17 6.57 -0.38 -0.80
C LYS A 17 5.25 0.37 -0.84
N LEU A 18 4.34 -0.07 -1.71
CA LEU A 18 3.02 0.53 -1.85
C LEU A 18 2.19 0.42 -0.56
N ALA A 19 2.24 -0.71 0.14
CA ALA A 19 1.56 -0.86 1.42
C ALA A 19 2.08 0.14 2.47
N VAL A 20 3.39 0.36 2.53
CA VAL A 20 4.00 1.34 3.44
C VAL A 20 3.58 2.76 3.10
N ASP A 21 3.57 3.13 1.82
CA ASP A 21 3.11 4.45 1.38
C ASP A 21 1.63 4.68 1.73
N LEU A 22 0.78 3.66 1.52
CA LEU A 22 -0.64 3.72 1.88
C LEU A 22 -0.84 3.88 3.39
N ILE A 23 -0.10 3.13 4.22
CA ILE A 23 -0.16 3.27 5.68
C ILE A 23 0.22 4.69 6.08
N TYR A 24 1.34 5.22 5.56
CA TYR A 24 1.78 6.58 5.84
C TYR A 24 0.72 7.63 5.48
N LEU A 25 0.06 7.48 4.32
CA LEU A 25 -1.02 8.38 3.91
C LEU A 25 -2.22 8.31 4.85
N LEU A 26 -2.64 7.11 5.26
CA LEU A 26 -3.77 6.91 6.16
C LEU A 26 -3.50 7.53 7.54
N GLU A 27 -2.30 7.33 8.08
CA GLU A 27 -1.87 7.90 9.36
C GLU A 27 -1.76 9.42 9.30
N THR A 28 -1.15 9.96 8.24
CA THR A 28 -1.00 11.42 8.04
C THR A 28 -2.36 12.11 7.98
N ASN A 29 -3.36 11.46 7.37
CA ASN A 29 -4.74 11.96 7.30
C ASN A 29 -5.58 11.61 8.53
N LYS A 30 -4.99 10.97 9.56
CA LYS A 30 -5.64 10.56 10.81
C LYS A 30 -6.90 9.72 10.56
N ILE A 31 -6.85 8.86 9.55
CA ILE A 31 -7.97 7.97 9.23
C ILE A 31 -8.04 6.87 10.31
N ASP A 32 -9.25 6.68 10.85
CA ASP A 32 -9.51 5.60 11.79
C ASP A 32 -9.19 4.23 11.15
N PRO A 33 -8.43 3.33 11.81
CA PRO A 33 -8.03 2.05 11.23
C PRO A 33 -9.22 1.18 10.80
N ALA A 34 -10.33 1.19 11.53
CA ALA A 34 -11.51 0.41 11.15
C ALA A 34 -12.18 0.98 9.89
N THR A 35 -12.15 2.30 9.72
CA THR A 35 -12.60 2.98 8.50
C THR A 35 -11.66 2.69 7.32
N ALA A 36 -10.34 2.75 7.54
CA ALA A 36 -9.34 2.42 6.53
C ALA A 36 -9.47 0.98 6.01
N LEU A 37 -9.65 0.01 6.92
CA LEU A 37 -9.85 -1.39 6.54
C LEU A 37 -11.09 -1.59 5.65
N LYS A 38 -12.21 -0.95 6.00
CA LYS A 38 -13.43 -1.00 5.17
C LYS A 38 -13.21 -0.39 3.78
N ALA A 39 -12.48 0.72 3.70
CA ALA A 39 -12.15 1.35 2.42
C ALA A 39 -11.21 0.48 1.57
N LEU A 40 -10.19 -0.13 2.19
CA LEU A 40 -9.27 -1.04 1.52
C LEU A 40 -9.97 -2.28 0.97
N GLU A 41 -10.98 -2.82 1.67
CA GLU A 41 -11.81 -3.93 1.16
C GLU A 41 -12.56 -3.53 -0.13
N ILE A 42 -13.10 -2.30 -0.18
CA ILE A 42 -13.76 -1.78 -1.39
C ILE A 42 -12.76 -1.64 -2.54
N VAL A 43 -11.58 -1.07 -2.28
CA VAL A 43 -10.51 -0.92 -3.27
C VAL A 43 -10.05 -2.27 -3.78
N LYS A 44 -9.84 -3.25 -2.89
CA LYS A 44 -9.46 -4.62 -3.26
C LYS A 44 -10.50 -5.22 -4.20
N ASN A 45 -11.78 -5.17 -3.86
CA ASN A 45 -12.86 -5.71 -4.70
C ASN A 45 -12.91 -5.04 -6.08
N ASP A 46 -12.69 -3.72 -6.18
CA ASP A 46 -12.61 -3.01 -7.46
C ASP A 46 -11.43 -3.48 -8.32
N LEU A 47 -10.25 -3.66 -7.71
CA LEU A 47 -9.06 -4.18 -8.40
C LEU A 47 -9.26 -5.63 -8.86
N GLU A 48 -9.84 -6.49 -8.03
CA GLU A 48 -10.17 -7.87 -8.39
C GLU A 48 -11.15 -7.91 -9.57
N ASN A 49 -12.19 -7.08 -9.56
CA ASN A 49 -13.14 -6.97 -10.67
C ASN A 49 -12.46 -6.51 -11.98
N LYS A 50 -11.47 -5.62 -11.91
CA LYS A 50 -10.69 -5.19 -13.08
C LYS A 50 -9.81 -6.31 -13.64
N LEU A 51 -9.25 -7.16 -12.77
CA LEU A 51 -8.48 -8.34 -13.21
C LEU A 51 -9.37 -9.39 -13.91
N VAL A 52 -10.62 -9.52 -13.47
CA VAL A 52 -11.59 -10.44 -14.11
C VAL A 52 -12.17 -9.86 -15.40
N SER A 53 -12.42 -8.54 -15.43
CA SER A 53 -13.03 -7.86 -16.59
C SER A 53 -12.05 -7.63 -17.76
N ASN A 54 -10.74 -7.76 -17.52
CA ASN A 54 -9.70 -7.72 -18.55
C ASN A 54 -9.37 -9.09 -19.17
N LYS A 55 -10.26 -10.10 -19.02
CA LYS A 55 -10.21 -11.35 -19.78
C LYS A 55 -11.14 -11.30 -20.98
#